data_AF-A0A4Y2CGN1-F1
#
_entry.id   AF-A0A4Y2CGN1-F1
#
_cell.length_a   1.000
_cell.length_b   1.000
_cell.length_c   1.000
_cell.angle_alpha   90.00
_cell.angle_beta   90.00
_cell.angle_gamma   90.00
#
_symmetry.space_group_name_H-M   'P 1'
#
loop_
_entity.id
_entity.type
_entity.pdbx_description
1 polymer ?
#
loop_
_entity_poly.entity_id
_entity_poly.type
_entity_poly.pdbx_seq_one_letter_code
_entity_poly.pdbx_strand_id
1 'polypeptide(L)'
;CTINTGYDTNEVEEIPIASNGIVDSINIGYDTNEVEEIPVATEEIPAKKPVKIVIKGLPIDYLIEDIKNNLTKLNYRVDKVNQLKRFKDKKLLNIFQVHLFQSENIQEIYKLTTMEYYIIYVEKYVRKTVGQCFCCQKFAHHSSGCKMEARCVLCGEAHDSRVCPMKNKENFTPKCANCGGPHTASFRGCPNFPKLKITTPGQSYAAALKGNNKIPTNTERPPTTAGNQKNPTINLNNDITQEIPNPNEINDLFQLLKQVKKIMDQISNIKEVLKKMENTESITTKLFILAEALPQD
;
A
#
# COMPACT_ATOMS: atom_id res chain seq x y z
N CYS A 1 -0.62 -0.55 29.28
CA CYS A 1 -1.08 -1.95 29.38
C CYS A 1 -1.05 -2.34 30.84
N THR A 2 -2.15 -2.85 31.36
CA THR A 2 -2.16 -3.48 32.69
C THR A 2 -1.64 -4.90 32.53
N ILE A 3 -0.40 -5.12 32.96
CA ILE A 3 0.10 -6.45 33.23
C ILE A 3 -0.27 -6.73 34.68
N ASN A 4 -1.17 -7.67 34.92
CA ASN A 4 -1.39 -8.17 36.28
C ASN A 4 -0.17 -9.02 36.64
N THR A 5 0.92 -8.38 37.03
CA THR A 5 2.03 -9.04 37.71
C THR A 5 1.60 -9.18 39.16
N GLY A 6 1.03 -10.33 39.51
CA GLY A 6 0.72 -10.68 40.90
C GLY A 6 2.01 -10.92 41.69
N TYR A 7 2.74 -9.84 41.98
CA TYR A 7 3.86 -9.83 42.91
C TYR A 7 3.61 -8.74 43.94
N ASP A 8 3.59 -9.20 45.19
CA ASP A 8 3.42 -8.42 46.41
C ASP A 8 4.40 -7.24 46.48
N THR A 9 3.89 -6.15 47.05
CA THR A 9 4.64 -4.96 47.45
C THR A 9 5.80 -5.34 48.36
N ASN A 10 7.02 -4.89 48.04
CA ASN A 10 7.95 -4.20 48.95
C ASN A 10 9.34 -3.98 48.30
N GLU A 11 9.98 -2.91 48.77
CA GLU A 11 11.38 -2.50 48.62
C GLU A 11 11.79 -1.66 47.40
N VAL A 12 12.13 -0.41 47.74
CA VAL A 12 12.72 0.66 46.94
C VAL A 12 14.23 0.58 47.19
N GLU A 13 15.03 0.44 46.14
CA GLU A 13 16.45 0.82 46.16
C GLU A 13 16.77 1.63 44.89
N GLU A 14 17.10 2.89 45.09
CA GLU A 14 17.59 3.82 44.06
C GLU A 14 19.09 3.57 43.79
N ILE A 15 19.48 3.60 42.51
CA ILE A 15 20.90 3.60 42.09
C ILE A 15 21.15 4.88 41.27
N PRO A 16 22.20 5.67 41.56
CA PRO A 16 22.42 6.98 40.94
C PRO A 16 23.14 6.88 39.59
N ILE A 17 22.76 7.74 38.65
CA ILE A 17 23.44 7.87 37.35
C ILE A 17 24.20 9.21 37.34
N ALA A 18 25.53 9.13 37.24
CA ALA A 18 26.42 10.29 37.12
C ALA A 18 26.38 10.88 35.70
N SER A 19 26.21 12.20 35.58
CA SER A 19 26.34 12.94 34.32
C SER A 19 27.60 13.80 34.34
N ASN A 20 28.56 13.47 33.47
CA ASN A 20 29.76 14.28 33.20
C ASN A 20 29.39 15.47 32.31
N GLY A 21 29.78 16.67 32.74
CA GLY A 21 29.51 17.92 32.05
C GLY A 21 30.54 18.30 30.98
N ILE A 22 30.15 19.25 30.14
CA ILE A 22 31.02 20.26 29.50
C ILE A 22 30.15 21.53 29.39
N VAL A 23 30.53 22.59 30.09
CA VAL A 23 29.95 23.94 29.92
C VAL A 23 31.08 24.88 29.51
N ASP A 24 31.03 25.37 28.28
CA ASP A 24 31.87 26.49 27.85
C ASP A 24 31.31 27.79 28.46
N SER A 25 32.21 28.51 29.11
CA SER A 25 31.90 29.69 29.93
C SER A 25 31.78 30.95 29.07
N ILE A 26 30.68 31.68 29.21
CA ILE A 26 30.61 33.10 28.82
C ILE A 26 30.24 33.88 30.09
N ASN A 27 31.22 34.62 30.61
CA ASN A 27 31.10 35.45 31.81
C ASN A 27 30.64 36.85 31.38
N ILE A 28 29.41 37.23 31.74
CA ILE A 28 28.94 38.62 31.72
C ILE A 28 28.30 38.87 33.07
N GLY A 29 28.85 39.83 33.79
CA GLY A 29 28.59 40.05 35.20
C GLY A 29 27.23 40.67 35.54
N TYR A 30 27.17 41.10 36.80
CA TYR A 30 26.16 41.89 37.52
C TYR A 30 25.09 41.11 38.30
N ASP A 31 25.38 41.04 39.61
CA ASP A 31 24.53 41.22 40.79
C ASP A 31 23.38 40.27 41.12
N THR A 32 23.48 39.75 42.34
CA THR A 32 22.58 38.82 43.02
C THR A 32 21.31 39.51 43.47
N ASN A 33 20.13 38.94 43.16
CA ASN A 33 19.10 38.52 44.13
C ASN A 33 17.76 38.20 43.43
N GLU A 34 17.24 37.00 43.75
CA GLU A 34 15.89 36.46 43.48
C GLU A 34 15.43 36.37 42.01
N VAL A 35 15.67 35.21 41.40
CA VAL A 35 14.89 34.74 40.24
C VAL A 35 14.22 33.42 40.65
N GLU A 36 12.91 33.45 40.83
CA GLU A 36 12.12 32.21 40.94
C GLU A 36 12.26 31.43 39.64
N GLU A 37 12.93 30.27 39.70
CA GLU A 37 12.99 29.33 38.59
C GLU A 37 11.59 28.74 38.35
N ILE A 38 10.82 29.37 37.45
CA ILE A 38 9.62 28.77 36.89
C ILE A 38 10.09 27.57 36.03
N PRO A 39 9.71 26.32 36.36
CA PRO A 39 10.02 25.19 35.51
C PRO A 39 9.22 25.33 34.22
N VAL A 40 9.85 25.87 33.18
CA VAL A 40 9.31 25.83 31.82
C VAL A 40 9.33 24.37 31.39
N ALA A 41 8.19 23.70 31.56
CA ALA A 41 7.94 22.43 30.93
C ALA A 41 8.07 22.65 29.41
N THR A 42 9.23 22.31 28.85
CA THR A 42 9.37 22.15 27.41
C THR A 42 8.53 20.95 27.02
N GLU A 43 7.25 21.20 26.71
CA GLU A 43 6.42 20.21 26.03
C GLU A 43 7.14 19.83 24.74
N GLU A 44 7.73 18.64 24.71
CA GLU A 44 8.33 18.08 23.52
C GLU A 44 7.27 18.09 22.41
N ILE A 45 7.44 18.95 21.40
CA ILE A 45 6.54 18.98 20.26
C ILE A 45 6.57 17.57 19.66
N PRO A 46 5.45 16.83 19.64
CA PRO A 46 5.46 15.45 19.20
C PRO A 46 5.96 15.41 17.76
N ALA A 47 7.09 14.74 17.54
CA ALA A 47 7.73 14.66 16.24
C ALA A 47 6.71 14.20 15.19
N LYS A 48 6.47 15.06 14.19
CA LYS A 48 5.51 14.77 13.11
C LYS A 48 5.93 13.47 12.42
N LYS A 49 4.99 12.52 12.33
CA LYS A 49 5.25 11.20 11.70
C LYS A 49 5.68 11.39 10.25
N PRO A 50 6.69 10.63 9.76
CA PRO A 50 7.14 10.73 8.39
C PRO A 50 6.05 10.30 7.40
N VAL A 51 6.02 10.98 6.25
CA VAL A 51 5.15 10.66 5.13
C VAL A 51 5.73 9.47 4.38
N LYS A 52 4.90 8.44 4.16
CA LYS A 52 5.30 7.21 3.49
C LYS A 52 4.74 7.16 2.08
N ILE A 53 5.62 7.03 1.11
CA ILE A 53 5.28 6.89 -0.31
C ILE A 53 5.86 5.60 -0.87
N VAL A 54 5.35 5.22 -2.04
CA VAL A 54 5.81 4.08 -2.84
C VAL A 54 6.17 4.58 -4.22
N ILE A 55 7.38 4.30 -4.67
CA ILE A 55 7.87 4.57 -6.03
C ILE A 55 7.88 3.24 -6.79
N LYS A 56 7.27 3.23 -7.97
CA LYS A 56 7.26 2.12 -8.93
C LYS A 56 7.83 2.58 -10.26
N GLY A 57 8.23 1.64 -11.12
CA GLY A 57 8.74 1.92 -12.47
C GLY A 57 10.26 1.98 -12.58
N LEU A 58 10.97 2.01 -11.45
CA LEU A 58 12.43 1.86 -11.41
C LEU A 58 12.85 0.39 -11.61
N PRO A 59 14.02 0.12 -12.19
CA PRO A 59 14.60 -1.23 -12.25
C PRO A 59 14.75 -1.89 -10.88
N ILE A 60 14.82 -3.22 -10.86
CA ILE A 60 14.96 -4.00 -9.61
C ILE A 60 16.35 -3.79 -8.99
N ASP A 61 17.35 -3.57 -9.81
CA ASP A 61 18.75 -3.31 -9.45
C ASP A 61 19.07 -1.83 -9.27
N TYR A 62 18.06 -0.94 -9.34
CA TYR A 62 18.27 0.49 -9.12
C TYR A 62 18.75 0.76 -7.69
N LEU A 63 19.80 1.57 -7.56
CA LEU A 63 20.48 1.81 -6.29
C LEU A 63 19.62 2.67 -5.35
N ILE A 64 19.61 2.27 -4.08
CA ILE A 64 18.83 2.94 -3.03
C ILE A 64 19.36 4.37 -2.80
N GLU A 65 20.68 4.53 -2.92
CA GLU A 65 21.42 5.77 -2.78
C GLU A 65 21.01 6.78 -3.87
N ASP A 66 20.83 6.32 -5.11
CA ASP A 66 20.43 7.18 -6.22
C ASP A 66 19.00 7.70 -6.04
N ILE A 67 18.08 6.89 -5.51
CA ILE A 67 16.74 7.36 -5.12
C ILE A 67 16.86 8.48 -4.08
N LYS A 68 17.70 8.29 -3.05
CA LYS A 68 17.91 9.28 -1.99
C LYS A 68 18.51 10.58 -2.55
N ASN A 69 19.51 10.48 -3.43
CA ASN A 69 20.16 11.61 -4.06
C ASN A 69 19.20 12.39 -4.96
N ASN A 70 18.44 11.71 -5.83
CA ASN A 70 17.46 12.35 -6.71
C ASN A 70 16.37 13.09 -5.92
N LEU A 71 15.85 12.48 -4.87
CA LEU A 71 14.86 13.14 -4.00
C LEU A 71 15.45 14.32 -3.23
N THR A 72 16.71 14.22 -2.79
CA THR A 72 17.41 15.32 -2.11
C THR A 72 17.66 16.50 -3.05
N LYS A 73 18.00 16.25 -4.33
CA LYS A 73 18.13 17.28 -5.38
C LYS A 73 16.82 18.04 -5.63
N LEU A 74 15.68 17.38 -5.41
CA LEU A 74 14.35 17.98 -5.50
C LEU A 74 13.90 18.65 -4.18
N ASN A 75 14.83 18.91 -3.26
CA ASN A 75 14.60 19.52 -1.94
C ASN A 75 13.70 18.70 -1.00
N TYR A 76 13.62 17.38 -1.15
CA TYR A 76 12.96 16.51 -0.18
C TYR A 76 13.94 15.98 0.87
N ARG A 77 13.55 16.04 2.14
CA ARG A 77 14.29 15.44 3.25
C ARG A 77 13.92 13.97 3.40
N VAL A 78 14.81 13.08 2.99
CA VAL A 78 14.61 11.61 3.03
C VAL A 78 15.11 11.03 4.35
N ASP A 79 14.25 10.30 5.05
CA ASP A 79 14.59 9.53 6.26
C ASP A 79 15.15 8.14 5.88
N LYS A 80 14.32 7.35 5.18
CA LYS A 80 14.65 5.96 4.84
C LYS A 80 14.06 5.56 3.50
N VAL A 81 14.84 4.81 2.72
CA VAL A 81 14.39 4.12 1.50
C VAL A 81 14.51 2.62 1.73
N ASN A 82 13.50 1.86 1.34
CA ASN A 82 13.48 0.40 1.48
C ASN A 82 12.83 -0.26 0.26
N GLN A 83 13.58 -1.09 -0.44
CA GLN A 83 13.04 -1.90 -1.52
C GLN A 83 12.16 -3.02 -0.95
N LEU A 84 10.94 -3.14 -1.47
CA LEU A 84 10.00 -4.16 -1.03
C LEU A 84 10.39 -5.54 -1.59
N LYS A 85 10.06 -6.57 -0.82
CA LYS A 85 10.31 -7.97 -1.16
C LYS A 85 9.01 -8.73 -1.23
N ARG A 86 8.91 -9.69 -2.15
CA ARG A 86 7.80 -10.65 -2.16
C ARG A 86 7.80 -11.44 -0.85
N PHE A 87 6.62 -11.61 -0.26
CA PHE A 87 6.51 -12.23 1.06
C PHE A 87 6.96 -13.70 1.06
N LYS A 88 6.58 -14.46 0.02
CA LYS A 88 6.81 -15.92 -0.06
C LYS A 88 8.27 -16.28 -0.31
N ASP A 89 8.86 -15.74 -1.37
CA ASP A 89 10.18 -16.12 -1.88
C ASP A 89 11.27 -15.06 -1.64
N LYS A 90 10.94 -13.96 -0.96
CA LYS A 90 11.87 -12.87 -0.58
C LYS A 90 12.59 -12.18 -1.74
N LYS A 91 12.20 -12.47 -2.99
CA LYS A 91 12.72 -11.79 -4.17
C LYS A 91 12.41 -10.29 -4.12
N LEU A 92 13.36 -9.49 -4.58
CA LEU A 92 13.22 -8.03 -4.69
C LEU A 92 12.10 -7.69 -5.68
N LEU A 93 11.38 -6.61 -5.38
CA LEU A 93 10.39 -6.01 -6.27
C LEU A 93 10.92 -4.68 -6.79
N ASN A 94 10.44 -4.28 -7.96
CA ASN A 94 10.62 -2.94 -8.53
C ASN A 94 9.75 -1.88 -7.81
N ILE A 95 9.62 -2.01 -6.49
CA ILE A 95 8.75 -1.21 -5.64
C ILE A 95 9.57 -0.74 -4.46
N PHE A 96 9.75 0.58 -4.35
CA PHE A 96 10.57 1.22 -3.34
C PHE A 96 9.69 2.00 -2.39
N GLN A 97 9.74 1.68 -1.10
CA GLN A 97 9.06 2.43 -0.06
C GLN A 97 9.99 3.53 0.47
N VAL A 98 9.56 4.78 0.37
CA VAL A 98 10.33 5.93 0.85
C VAL A 98 9.61 6.61 2.00
N HIS A 99 10.37 6.97 3.03
CA HIS A 99 9.93 7.70 4.21
C HIS A 99 10.54 9.10 4.09
N LEU A 100 9.67 10.10 3.98
CA LEU A 100 10.04 11.50 3.84
C LEU A 100 9.64 12.25 5.11
N PHE A 101 10.47 13.20 5.53
CA PHE A 101 10.06 14.16 6.54
C PHE A 101 9.00 15.11 5.98
N GLN A 102 8.18 15.65 6.87
CA GLN A 102 7.18 16.63 6.48
C GLN A 102 7.88 17.90 5.97
N SER A 103 7.49 18.34 4.78
CA SER A 103 7.90 19.61 4.15
C SER A 103 6.66 20.30 3.56
N GLU A 104 6.81 21.56 3.15
CA GLU A 104 5.73 22.34 2.53
C GLU A 104 5.34 21.77 1.14
N ASN A 105 6.34 21.32 0.37
CA ASN A 105 6.18 20.74 -0.96
C ASN A 105 5.80 19.25 -0.97
N ILE A 106 5.48 18.64 0.17
CA ILE A 106 5.33 17.18 0.26
C ILE A 106 4.21 16.62 -0.64
N GLN A 107 3.21 17.42 -1.02
CA GLN A 107 2.13 16.97 -1.91
C GLN A 107 2.57 16.90 -3.37
N GLU A 108 3.59 17.67 -3.75
CA GLU A 108 4.09 17.71 -5.13
C GLU A 108 4.83 16.43 -5.51
N ILE A 109 5.30 15.65 -4.52
CA ILE A 109 5.97 14.38 -4.76
C ILE A 109 5.09 13.39 -5.54
N TYR A 110 3.76 13.47 -5.38
CA TYR A 110 2.81 12.61 -6.09
C TYR A 110 2.66 12.98 -7.57
N LYS A 111 3.14 14.17 -7.98
CA LYS A 111 3.17 14.61 -9.38
C LYS A 111 4.46 14.22 -10.09
N LEU A 112 5.45 13.67 -9.37
CA LEU A 112 6.71 13.24 -9.96
C LEU A 112 6.49 12.02 -10.87
N THR A 113 6.72 12.20 -12.17
CA THR A 113 6.51 11.17 -13.21
C THR A 113 7.81 10.60 -13.76
N THR A 114 8.94 11.27 -13.55
CA THR A 114 10.24 10.83 -14.06
C THR A 114 11.32 10.92 -12.98
N MET A 115 12.27 10.01 -13.05
CA MET A 115 13.49 10.02 -12.25
C MET A 115 14.62 9.58 -13.17
N GLU A 116 15.54 10.52 -13.45
CA GLU A 116 16.59 10.35 -14.46
C GLU A 116 15.99 9.94 -15.82
N TYR A 117 16.33 8.75 -16.31
CA TYR A 117 15.87 8.21 -17.60
C TYR A 117 14.65 7.29 -17.46
N TYR A 118 14.11 7.13 -16.25
CA TYR A 118 13.00 6.21 -15.97
C TYR A 118 11.68 6.95 -15.77
N ILE A 119 10.62 6.38 -16.34
CA ILE A 119 9.25 6.76 -16.04
C ILE A 119 8.85 6.07 -14.73
N ILE A 120 8.41 6.85 -13.76
CA ILE A 120 8.05 6.38 -12.42
C ILE A 120 6.63 6.77 -12.05
N TYR A 121 6.09 6.04 -11.08
CA TYR A 121 4.78 6.31 -10.48
C TYR A 121 4.94 6.41 -8.98
N VAL A 122 4.50 7.54 -8.41
CA VAL A 122 4.54 7.79 -6.97
C VAL A 122 3.14 7.65 -6.38
N GLU A 123 2.99 6.74 -5.44
CA GLU A 123 1.73 6.46 -4.75
C GLU A 123 1.87 6.66 -3.24
N LYS A 124 0.76 6.99 -2.57
CA LYS A 124 0.70 6.98 -1.12
C LYS A 124 0.83 5.55 -0.60
N TYR A 125 1.70 5.33 0.40
CA TYR A 125 1.80 4.03 1.04
C TYR A 125 0.53 3.75 1.88
N VAL A 126 -0.25 2.76 1.45
CA VAL A 126 -1.42 2.27 2.18
C VAL A 126 -1.12 0.90 2.77
N ARG A 127 -1.30 0.76 4.09
CA ARG A 127 -1.23 -0.55 4.75
C ARG A 127 -2.46 -1.37 4.37
N LYS A 128 -2.22 -2.52 3.73
CA LYS A 128 -3.27 -3.48 3.34
C LYS A 128 -3.66 -4.43 4.48
N THR A 129 -3.22 -4.19 5.70
CA THR A 129 -3.57 -5.02 6.87
C THR A 129 -3.93 -4.15 8.05
N VAL A 130 -4.91 -4.60 8.84
CA VAL A 130 -5.22 -3.98 10.12
C VAL A 130 -4.16 -4.40 11.12
N GLY A 131 -3.62 -3.41 11.83
CA GLY A 131 -2.67 -3.65 12.92
C GLY A 131 -3.32 -4.45 14.04
N GLN A 132 -2.58 -5.40 14.58
CA GLN A 132 -2.94 -6.15 15.78
C GLN A 132 -2.13 -5.62 16.95
N CYS A 133 -2.79 -5.38 18.07
CA CYS A 133 -2.14 -4.96 19.30
C CYS A 133 -1.45 -6.18 19.94
N PHE A 134 -0.14 -6.10 20.16
CA PHE A 134 0.62 -7.19 20.78
C PHE A 134 0.33 -7.37 22.27
N CYS A 135 -0.34 -6.39 22.89
CA CYS A 135 -0.74 -6.44 24.30
C CYS A 135 -2.08 -7.18 24.46
N CYS A 136 -3.19 -6.64 23.95
CA CYS A 136 -4.51 -7.25 24.15
C CYS A 136 -4.97 -8.18 23.01
N GLN A 137 -4.17 -8.36 21.96
CA GLN A 137 -4.46 -9.15 20.75
C GLN A 137 -5.62 -8.66 19.87
N LYS A 138 -6.36 -7.61 20.28
CA LYS A 138 -7.39 -6.97 19.46
C LYS A 138 -6.78 -6.11 18.34
N PHE A 139 -7.63 -5.67 17.42
CA PHE A 139 -7.21 -4.98 16.20
C PHE A 139 -7.34 -3.45 16.28
N ALA A 140 -6.79 -2.76 15.26
CA ALA A 140 -6.93 -1.34 14.98
C ALA A 140 -6.25 -0.35 15.95
N HIS A 141 -5.39 -0.83 16.85
CA HIS A 141 -4.55 0.04 17.70
C HIS A 141 -3.19 -0.61 17.99
N HIS A 142 -2.24 0.19 18.48
CA HIS A 142 -0.89 -0.25 18.84
C HIS A 142 -0.75 -0.49 20.35
N SER A 143 0.20 -1.34 20.74
CA SER A 143 0.45 -1.68 22.15
C SER A 143 0.84 -0.49 23.03
N SER A 144 1.57 0.50 22.47
CA SER A 144 2.05 1.66 23.23
C SER A 144 0.94 2.49 23.87
N GLY A 145 -0.23 2.57 23.23
CA GLY A 145 -1.40 3.27 23.76
C GLY A 145 -2.47 2.34 24.34
N CYS A 146 -2.19 1.04 24.45
CA CYS A 146 -3.18 0.07 24.90
C CYS A 146 -3.34 0.10 26.42
N LYS A 147 -4.57 0.34 26.87
CA LYS A 147 -4.96 0.32 28.29
C LYS A 147 -5.73 -0.95 28.69
N MET A 148 -5.93 -1.88 27.75
CA MET A 148 -6.56 -3.16 28.02
C MET A 148 -5.59 -4.14 28.69
N GLU A 149 -6.17 -5.15 29.33
CA GLU A 149 -5.45 -6.29 29.90
C GLU A 149 -4.65 -7.04 28.83
N ALA A 150 -3.44 -7.46 29.20
CA ALA A 150 -2.58 -8.25 28.33
C ALA A 150 -3.18 -9.64 28.08
N ARG A 151 -3.11 -10.11 26.83
CA ARG A 151 -3.50 -11.46 26.44
C ARG A 151 -2.42 -12.13 25.63
N CYS A 152 -2.22 -13.41 25.91
CA CYS A 152 -1.23 -14.22 25.22
C CYS A 152 -1.68 -14.52 23.78
N VAL A 153 -0.77 -14.32 22.81
CA VAL A 153 -1.01 -14.64 21.39
C VAL A 153 -1.19 -16.15 21.16
N LEU A 154 -0.62 -16.98 22.03
CA LEU A 154 -0.55 -18.43 21.88
C LEU A 154 -1.75 -19.15 22.53
N CYS A 155 -2.08 -18.81 23.78
CA CYS A 155 -3.17 -19.48 24.52
C CYS A 155 -4.37 -18.58 24.85
N GLY A 156 -4.29 -17.27 24.60
CA GLY A 156 -5.38 -16.33 24.84
C GLY A 156 -5.62 -15.92 26.29
N GLU A 157 -4.88 -16.49 27.24
CA GLU A 157 -5.00 -16.21 28.68
C GLU A 157 -4.30 -14.90 29.08
N ALA A 158 -4.59 -14.41 30.29
CA ALA A 158 -4.18 -13.09 30.79
C ALA A 158 -2.69 -13.03 31.23
N HIS A 159 -1.78 -12.99 30.26
CA HIS A 159 -0.34 -12.78 30.50
C HIS A 159 0.38 -12.31 29.23
N ASP A 160 1.61 -11.77 29.37
CA ASP A 160 2.49 -11.49 28.22
C ASP A 160 2.91 -12.82 27.55
N SER A 161 2.88 -12.86 26.23
CA SER A 161 3.23 -14.05 25.44
C SER A 161 4.65 -14.57 25.71
N ARG A 162 5.54 -13.71 26.22
CA ARG A 162 6.91 -14.07 26.61
C ARG A 162 6.98 -15.01 27.79
N VAL A 163 6.05 -14.90 28.74
CA VAL A 163 5.98 -15.73 29.96
C VAL A 163 4.94 -16.85 29.86
N CYS A 164 4.51 -17.18 28.64
CA CYS A 164 3.46 -18.17 28.44
C CYS A 164 3.93 -19.58 28.87
N PRO A 165 3.22 -20.25 29.79
CA PRO A 165 3.57 -21.60 30.23
C PRO A 165 3.42 -22.66 29.12
N MET A 166 2.66 -22.35 28.06
CA MET A 166 2.42 -23.26 26.94
C MET A 166 3.46 -23.13 25.82
N LYS A 167 4.42 -22.20 25.92
CA LYS A 167 5.39 -21.91 24.84
C LYS A 167 6.26 -23.11 24.46
N ASN A 168 6.64 -23.92 25.45
CA ASN A 168 7.53 -25.08 25.28
C ASN A 168 6.83 -26.41 25.54
N LYS A 169 5.49 -26.43 25.59
CA LYS A 169 4.72 -27.64 25.89
C LYS A 169 4.43 -28.40 24.59
N GLU A 170 4.86 -29.65 24.53
CA GLU A 170 4.51 -30.54 23.42
C GLU A 170 3.01 -30.83 23.40
N ASN A 171 2.43 -31.00 22.20
CA ASN A 171 1.01 -31.29 21.97
C ASN A 171 0.00 -30.24 22.48
N PHE A 172 0.44 -28.99 22.69
CA PHE A 172 -0.48 -27.90 22.99
C PHE A 172 -1.21 -27.40 21.73
N THR A 173 -2.53 -27.30 21.79
CA THR A 173 -3.34 -26.66 20.74
C THR A 173 -3.52 -25.17 21.07
N PRO A 174 -3.02 -24.25 20.22
CA PRO A 174 -3.22 -22.82 20.40
C PRO A 174 -4.68 -22.41 20.50
N LYS A 175 -4.96 -21.40 21.31
CA LYS A 175 -6.30 -20.84 21.49
C LYS A 175 -6.28 -19.36 21.16
N CYS A 176 -7.15 -18.97 20.24
CA CYS A 176 -7.20 -17.60 19.74
C CYS A 176 -7.86 -16.67 20.75
N ALA A 177 -7.16 -15.62 21.18
CA ALA A 177 -7.68 -14.60 22.10
C ALA A 177 -8.93 -13.84 21.57
N ASN A 178 -9.14 -13.85 20.25
CA ASN A 178 -10.21 -13.09 19.59
C ASN A 178 -11.46 -13.94 19.25
N CYS A 179 -11.31 -15.21 18.88
CA CYS A 179 -12.43 -16.07 18.47
C CYS A 179 -12.53 -17.39 19.25
N GLY A 180 -11.54 -17.72 20.10
CA GLY A 180 -11.50 -18.98 20.85
C GLY A 180 -11.13 -20.23 20.03
N GLY A 181 -10.94 -20.11 18.72
CA GLY A 181 -10.63 -21.25 17.85
C GLY A 181 -9.21 -21.82 18.01
N PRO A 182 -8.94 -23.01 17.43
CA PRO A 182 -7.68 -23.76 17.58
C PRO A 182 -6.54 -23.19 16.72
N HIS A 183 -6.17 -21.93 16.95
CA HIS A 183 -5.07 -21.24 16.27
C HIS A 183 -4.55 -20.07 17.11
N THR A 184 -3.35 -19.58 16.83
CA THR A 184 -2.79 -18.40 17.50
C THR A 184 -3.58 -17.14 17.14
N ALA A 185 -3.65 -16.15 18.03
CA ALA A 185 -4.36 -14.91 17.77
C ALA A 185 -3.81 -14.12 16.55
N SER A 186 -2.57 -14.39 16.13
CA SER A 186 -1.93 -13.80 14.94
C SER A 186 -2.32 -14.45 13.60
N PHE A 187 -3.07 -15.56 13.64
CA PHE A 187 -3.48 -16.28 12.44
C PHE A 187 -4.41 -15.43 11.56
N ARG A 188 -3.99 -15.19 10.31
CA ARG A 188 -4.72 -14.30 9.37
C ARG A 188 -6.00 -14.92 8.80
N GLY A 189 -6.18 -16.23 8.94
CA GLY A 189 -7.41 -16.94 8.57
C GLY A 189 -8.47 -16.97 9.67
N CYS A 190 -8.24 -16.29 10.81
CA CYS A 190 -9.22 -16.21 11.90
C CYS A 190 -10.55 -15.58 11.41
N PRO A 191 -11.72 -16.14 11.76
CA PRO A 191 -13.01 -15.57 11.36
C PRO A 191 -13.25 -14.16 11.90
N ASN A 192 -12.66 -13.82 13.05
CA ASN A 192 -12.72 -12.48 13.66
C ASN A 192 -11.61 -11.55 13.16
N PHE A 193 -10.78 -11.97 12.21
CA PHE A 193 -9.78 -11.10 11.61
C PHE A 193 -10.46 -10.01 10.77
N PRO A 194 -10.19 -8.71 11.00
CA PRO A 194 -10.86 -7.64 10.27
C PRO A 194 -10.57 -7.70 8.78
N LYS A 195 -11.63 -7.75 7.98
CA LYS A 195 -11.54 -7.58 6.53
C LYS A 195 -11.53 -6.09 6.22
N LEU A 196 -10.45 -5.61 5.60
CA LEU A 196 -10.43 -4.24 5.10
C LEU A 196 -11.46 -4.11 3.98
N LYS A 197 -12.44 -3.22 4.16
CA LYS A 197 -13.27 -2.77 3.05
C LYS A 197 -12.42 -1.84 2.20
N ILE A 198 -12.01 -2.29 1.02
CA ILE A 198 -11.45 -1.40 0.02
C ILE A 198 -12.63 -0.57 -0.47
N THR A 199 -12.78 0.65 0.06
CA THR A 199 -13.67 1.63 -0.56
C THR A 199 -13.07 1.95 -1.93
N THR A 200 -13.73 1.52 -2.98
CA THR A 200 -13.45 2.05 -4.32
C THR A 200 -13.73 3.56 -4.28
N PRO A 201 -12.84 4.40 -4.86
CA PRO A 201 -13.13 5.82 -5.00
C PRO A 201 -14.47 5.99 -5.72
N GLY A 202 -15.42 6.71 -5.10
CA GLY A 202 -16.73 7.04 -5.70
C GLY A 202 -17.96 6.40 -5.05
N GLN A 203 -17.82 5.44 -4.13
CA GLN A 203 -18.99 4.94 -3.39
C GLN A 203 -19.27 5.81 -2.16
N SER A 204 -20.37 6.55 -2.21
CA SER A 204 -20.86 7.31 -1.05
C SER A 204 -21.22 6.35 0.10
N TYR A 205 -21.12 6.82 1.35
CA TYR A 205 -21.48 6.05 2.54
C TYR A 205 -22.88 5.42 2.44
N ALA A 206 -23.82 6.13 1.81
CA ALA A 206 -25.18 5.65 1.55
C ALA A 206 -25.25 4.47 0.56
N ALA A 207 -24.36 4.40 -0.44
CA ALA A 207 -24.31 3.30 -1.40
C ALA A 207 -23.84 1.99 -0.73
N ALA A 208 -22.92 2.09 0.24
CA ALA A 208 -22.40 0.92 0.97
C ALA A 208 -23.43 0.26 1.91
N LEU A 209 -24.45 1.01 2.37
CA LEU A 209 -25.50 0.50 3.26
C LEU A 209 -26.58 -0.30 2.52
N LYS A 210 -26.75 -0.09 1.20
CA LYS A 210 -27.80 -0.77 0.41
C LYS A 210 -27.46 -2.21 0.01
N GLY A 211 -26.22 -2.66 0.18
CA GLY A 211 -25.73 -3.95 -0.34
C GLY A 211 -26.04 -5.19 0.50
N ASN A 212 -26.67 -5.07 1.68
CA ASN A 212 -26.74 -6.16 2.66
C ASN A 212 -28.16 -6.60 3.08
N ASN A 213 -29.17 -6.42 2.24
CA ASN A 213 -30.49 -7.03 2.48
C ASN A 213 -30.81 -8.08 1.42
N LYS A 214 -30.46 -9.35 1.70
CA LYS A 214 -31.13 -10.50 1.08
C LYS A 214 -32.20 -10.99 2.06
N ILE A 215 -33.46 -10.62 1.79
CA ILE A 215 -34.63 -11.33 2.32
C ILE A 215 -35.16 -12.22 1.18
N PRO A 216 -35.49 -13.50 1.44
CA PRO A 216 -35.96 -14.43 0.42
C PRO A 216 -37.49 -14.37 0.29
N THR A 217 -38.00 -14.07 -0.89
CA THR A 217 -39.40 -14.36 -1.25
C THR A 217 -39.44 -14.80 -2.71
N ASN A 218 -39.63 -16.09 -2.92
CA ASN A 218 -39.97 -16.65 -4.23
C ASN A 218 -41.50 -16.75 -4.25
N THR A 219 -42.14 -15.91 -5.05
CA THR A 219 -43.56 -16.01 -5.38
C THR A 219 -43.65 -16.26 -6.87
N GLU A 220 -44.21 -17.41 -7.23
CA GLU A 220 -44.37 -17.87 -8.61
C GLU A 220 -45.35 -17.00 -9.41
N ARG A 221 -45.04 -16.76 -10.68
CA ARG A 221 -46.02 -16.35 -11.71
C ARG A 221 -45.69 -16.93 -13.10
N PRO A 222 -46.71 -17.08 -13.97
CA PRO A 222 -46.78 -18.07 -15.05
C PRO A 222 -46.20 -17.60 -16.40
N PRO A 223 -46.16 -18.48 -17.43
CA PRO A 223 -45.32 -18.32 -18.61
C PRO A 223 -46.03 -17.63 -19.79
N THR A 224 -45.26 -16.92 -20.61
CA THR A 224 -45.61 -16.62 -22.01
C THR A 224 -44.36 -16.64 -22.91
N THR A 225 -44.26 -17.75 -23.65
CA THR A 225 -43.93 -17.95 -25.07
C THR A 225 -43.01 -16.98 -25.86
N ALA A 226 -41.90 -17.59 -26.30
CA ALA A 226 -41.38 -17.71 -27.68
C ALA A 226 -40.77 -16.51 -28.43
N GLY A 227 -39.49 -16.67 -28.79
CA GLY A 227 -38.78 -15.93 -29.82
C GLY A 227 -37.28 -16.28 -29.88
N ASN A 228 -36.93 -17.46 -30.42
CA ASN A 228 -35.55 -17.89 -30.70
C ASN A 228 -34.90 -17.00 -31.76
N GLN A 229 -33.68 -16.49 -31.53
CA GLN A 229 -32.56 -16.55 -32.51
C GLN A 229 -31.20 -16.59 -31.78
N LYS A 230 -30.28 -17.40 -32.32
CA LYS A 230 -29.01 -17.84 -31.75
C LYS A 230 -27.83 -16.94 -32.16
N ASN A 231 -26.74 -17.08 -31.39
CA ASN A 231 -25.30 -16.84 -31.69
C ASN A 231 -24.67 -15.59 -31.01
N PRO A 232 -23.34 -15.56 -30.80
CA PRO A 232 -22.66 -16.22 -29.69
C PRO A 232 -21.87 -15.23 -28.81
N THR A 233 -21.64 -15.64 -27.56
CA THR A 233 -20.80 -14.96 -26.58
C THR A 233 -19.33 -14.91 -27.03
N ILE A 234 -18.75 -13.71 -27.11
CA ILE A 234 -17.30 -13.51 -26.93
C ILE A 234 -17.14 -12.49 -25.80
N ASN A 235 -16.72 -13.00 -24.65
CA ASN A 235 -16.11 -12.22 -23.58
C ASN A 235 -14.68 -11.87 -24.03
N LEU A 236 -14.35 -10.59 -24.05
CA LEU A 236 -12.98 -10.16 -23.86
C LEU A 236 -12.96 -9.04 -22.81
N ASN A 237 -12.20 -9.30 -21.75
CA ASN A 237 -12.15 -8.50 -20.54
C ASN A 237 -11.63 -7.09 -20.80
N ASN A 238 -12.29 -6.15 -20.14
CA ASN A 238 -11.89 -4.76 -20.00
C ASN A 238 -10.58 -4.64 -19.22
N ASP A 239 -9.68 -3.78 -19.69
CA ASP A 239 -9.21 -2.64 -18.90
C ASP A 239 -8.46 -1.66 -19.81
N ILE A 240 -8.92 -0.41 -19.84
CA ILE A 240 -8.16 0.85 -19.72
C ILE A 240 -9.19 1.97 -19.93
N THR A 241 -9.64 2.59 -18.83
CA THR A 241 -10.24 3.92 -18.85
C THR A 241 -9.12 4.95 -18.78
N GLN A 242 -8.83 5.59 -19.91
CA GLN A 242 -8.27 6.94 -19.95
C GLN A 242 -9.39 7.91 -20.37
N GLU A 243 -9.36 9.09 -19.76
CA GLU A 243 -10.02 10.36 -20.12
C GLU A 243 -11.08 10.26 -21.22
N ILE A 244 -12.35 10.53 -20.89
CA ILE A 244 -13.48 10.50 -21.84
C ILE A 244 -13.12 11.34 -23.06
N PRO A 245 -12.77 10.72 -24.21
CA PRO A 245 -12.54 11.47 -25.43
C PRO A 245 -13.90 12.00 -25.90
N ASN A 246 -13.89 13.16 -26.53
CA ASN A 246 -15.08 13.75 -27.13
C ASN A 246 -15.82 12.68 -27.98
N PRO A 247 -17.15 12.48 -27.84
CA PRO A 247 -17.88 11.45 -28.59
C PRO A 247 -17.61 11.46 -30.11
N ASN A 248 -17.27 12.63 -30.66
CA ASN A 248 -16.89 12.79 -32.06
C ASN A 248 -15.49 12.20 -32.37
N GLU A 249 -14.50 12.36 -31.48
CA GLU A 249 -13.14 11.82 -31.65
C GLU A 249 -13.13 10.29 -31.61
N ILE A 250 -14.00 9.69 -30.79
CA ILE A 250 -14.16 8.23 -30.72
C ILE A 250 -14.76 7.70 -32.03
N ASN A 251 -15.77 8.38 -32.56
CA ASN A 251 -16.37 8.01 -33.85
C ASN A 251 -15.36 8.14 -34.99
N ASP A 252 -14.56 9.21 -35.02
CA ASP A 252 -13.52 9.41 -36.03
C ASP A 252 -12.43 8.32 -35.96
N LEU A 253 -12.04 7.93 -34.74
CA LEU A 253 -11.11 6.81 -34.53
C LEU A 253 -11.70 5.48 -35.01
N PHE A 254 -12.96 5.19 -34.71
CA PHE A 254 -13.62 3.97 -35.20
C PHE A 254 -13.78 3.98 -36.72
N GLN A 255 -14.07 5.12 -37.33
CA GLN A 255 -14.12 5.25 -38.79
C GLN A 255 -12.74 5.03 -39.40
N LEU A 256 -11.69 5.61 -38.82
CA LEU A 256 -10.32 5.39 -39.25
C LEU A 256 -9.93 3.90 -39.16
N LEU A 257 -10.21 3.26 -38.02
CA LEU A 257 -9.94 1.83 -37.82
C LEU A 257 -10.71 0.96 -38.83
N LYS A 258 -11.94 1.34 -39.17
CA LYS A 258 -12.74 0.66 -40.19
C LYS A 258 -12.10 0.77 -41.58
N GLN A 259 -11.58 1.94 -41.94
CA GLN A 259 -10.87 2.12 -43.23
C GLN A 259 -9.55 1.35 -43.25
N VAL A 260 -8.76 1.42 -42.18
CA VAL A 260 -7.50 0.67 -42.06
C VAL A 260 -7.75 -0.82 -42.16
N LYS A 261 -8.79 -1.35 -41.49
CA LYS A 261 -9.16 -2.77 -41.62
C LYS A 261 -9.45 -3.16 -43.07
N LYS A 262 -10.21 -2.33 -43.79
CA LYS A 262 -10.55 -2.58 -45.21
C LYS A 262 -9.29 -2.63 -46.09
N ILE A 263 -8.30 -1.78 -45.82
CA ILE A 263 -7.00 -1.77 -46.51
C ILE A 263 -6.21 -3.05 -46.17
N MET A 264 -6.12 -3.40 -44.88
CA MET A 264 -5.38 -4.58 -44.42
C MET A 264 -5.97 -5.89 -44.94
N ASP A 265 -7.29 -5.96 -45.13
CA ASP A 265 -7.98 -7.13 -45.70
C ASP A 265 -7.61 -7.38 -47.19
N GLN A 266 -6.99 -6.41 -47.89
CA GLN A 266 -6.50 -6.57 -49.27
C GLN A 266 -5.11 -7.20 -49.36
N ILE A 267 -4.38 -7.33 -48.23
CA ILE A 267 -3.01 -7.86 -48.21
C ILE A 267 -3.04 -9.38 -48.05
N SER A 268 -2.86 -10.10 -49.16
CA SER A 268 -2.93 -11.57 -49.21
C SER A 268 -1.83 -12.30 -48.42
N ASN A 269 -0.67 -11.68 -48.20
CA ASN A 269 0.52 -12.28 -47.57
C ASN A 269 0.92 -11.61 -46.24
N ILE A 270 -0.06 -11.16 -45.45
CA ILE A 270 0.15 -10.37 -44.22
C ILE A 270 1.19 -10.95 -43.24
N LYS A 271 1.29 -12.29 -43.12
CA LYS A 271 2.27 -12.96 -42.23
C LYS A 271 3.71 -12.72 -42.65
N GLU A 272 3.98 -12.65 -43.96
CA GLU A 272 5.33 -12.42 -44.49
C GLU A 272 5.72 -10.94 -44.36
N VAL A 273 4.76 -10.05 -44.59
CA VAL A 273 4.91 -8.59 -44.43
C VAL A 273 5.23 -8.24 -42.98
N LEU A 274 4.50 -8.82 -42.01
CA LEU A 274 4.76 -8.64 -40.58
C LEU A 274 6.18 -9.09 -40.19
N LYS A 275 6.64 -10.23 -40.71
CA LYS A 275 8.00 -10.71 -40.46
C LYS A 275 9.07 -9.76 -41.02
N LYS A 276 8.82 -9.14 -42.18
CA LYS A 276 9.73 -8.12 -42.76
C LYS A 276 9.74 -6.83 -41.93
N MET A 277 8.59 -6.41 -41.39
CA MET A 277 8.48 -5.24 -40.52
C MET A 277 9.11 -5.44 -39.14
N GLU A 278 9.01 -6.64 -38.55
CA GLU A 278 9.63 -6.96 -37.25
C GLU A 278 11.16 -6.90 -37.31
N ASN A 279 11.74 -7.25 -38.46
CA ASN A 279 13.19 -7.26 -38.68
C ASN A 279 13.78 -5.89 -39.07
N THR A 280 12.96 -4.83 -39.10
CA THR A 280 13.39 -3.48 -39.51
C THR A 280 13.20 -2.51 -38.35
N GLU A 281 14.17 -1.63 -38.07
CA GLU A 281 14.08 -0.67 -36.97
C GLU A 281 13.42 0.66 -37.39
N SER A 282 13.61 1.08 -38.65
CA SER A 282 13.09 2.35 -39.17
C SER A 282 11.58 2.33 -39.44
N ILE A 283 10.86 3.27 -38.83
CA ILE A 283 9.40 3.45 -38.99
C ILE A 283 9.03 3.75 -40.45
N THR A 284 9.81 4.59 -41.13
CA THR A 284 9.57 4.94 -42.54
C THR A 284 9.70 3.73 -43.45
N THR A 285 10.68 2.86 -43.18
CA THR A 285 10.89 1.63 -43.96
C THR A 285 9.75 0.64 -43.75
N LYS A 286 9.17 0.55 -42.54
CA LYS A 286 7.97 -0.25 -42.28
C LYS A 286 6.76 0.23 -43.08
N LEU A 287 6.60 1.55 -43.23
CA LEU A 287 5.53 2.13 -44.04
C LEU A 287 5.70 1.80 -45.53
N PHE A 288 6.92 1.85 -46.06
CA PHE A 288 7.21 1.43 -47.44
C PHE A 288 6.93 -0.05 -47.67
N ILE A 289 7.35 -0.93 -46.75
CA ILE A 289 7.06 -2.38 -46.82
C ILE A 289 5.54 -2.64 -46.85
N LEU A 290 4.76 -1.87 -46.08
CA LEU A 290 3.31 -1.99 -46.07
C LEU A 290 2.69 -1.51 -47.38
N ALA A 291 3.18 -0.40 -47.94
CA ALA A 291 2.71 0.15 -49.21
C ALA A 291 3.02 -0.77 -50.40
N GLU A 292 4.17 -1.43 -50.40
CA GLU A 292 4.57 -2.40 -51.43
C GLU A 292 3.70 -3.67 -51.41
N ALA A 293 3.19 -4.05 -50.24
CA ALA A 293 2.34 -5.23 -50.06
C ALA A 293 0.87 -5.02 -50.47
N LEU A 294 0.47 -3.78 -50.76
CA LEU A 294 -0.85 -3.49 -51.29
C LEU A 294 -0.93 -3.88 -52.78
N PRO A 295 -2.09 -4.39 -53.23
CA PRO A 295 -2.30 -4.64 -54.65
C PRO A 295 -2.10 -3.32 -55.42
N GLN A 296 -1.31 -3.37 -56.49
CA GLN A 296 -1.19 -2.24 -57.40
C GLN A 296 -2.43 -2.25 -58.30
N ASP A 297 -3.29 -1.24 -58.14
CA ASP A 297 -4.43 -0.99 -59.04
C ASP A 297 -3.96 -0.44 -60.39
#